data_AF-A0A9D2Q8C7-F1
#
_entry.id   AF-A0A9D2Q8C7-F1
#
_cell.length_a   1.000
_cell.length_b   1.000
_cell.length_c   1.000
_cell.angle_alpha   90.00
_cell.angle_beta   90.00
_cell.angle_gamma   90.00
#
_symmetry.space_group_name_H-M   'P 1'
#
loop_
_entity.id
_entity.type
_entity.pdbx_description
1 polymer ?
#
loop_
_entity_poly.entity_id
_entity_poly.type
_entity_poly.pdbx_seq_one_letter_code
_entity_poly.pdbx_strand_id
1 'polypeptide(L)'
;MKKTTKNMIFAAVILALAGGLWVMHLGAKPGKSAFVEMIGGKTQTISLETDGVYHIEGAKLPVTLEVTDGKIRFIDSQCPDHLCEGFGWVQTEYDSAVCVPAGVSVRVKAQ
;
A
#
# COMPACT_ATOMS: atom_id res chain seq x y z
N MET A 1 46.80 26.45 15.21
CA MET A 1 45.33 26.54 15.06
C MET A 1 44.77 25.84 13.79
N LYS A 2 45.43 24.80 13.23
CA LYS A 2 44.95 24.11 11.99
C LYS A 2 44.20 22.80 12.24
N LYS A 3 44.29 22.23 13.45
CA LYS A 3 43.77 20.89 13.79
C LYS A 3 42.25 20.88 13.97
N THR A 4 41.70 21.95 14.55
CA THR A 4 40.26 22.09 14.83
C THR A 4 39.41 22.25 13.57
N THR A 5 39.92 22.99 12.57
CA THR A 5 39.22 23.19 11.28
C THR A 5 39.09 21.89 10.50
N LYS A 6 40.12 21.03 10.50
CA LYS A 6 40.06 19.70 9.88
C LYS A 6 39.01 18.79 10.55
N ASN A 7 38.93 18.80 11.87
CA ASN A 7 37.91 18.04 12.60
C ASN A 7 36.49 18.56 12.33
N MET A 8 36.32 19.88 12.21
CA MET A 8 35.02 20.48 11.92
C MET A 8 34.53 20.18 10.51
N ILE A 9 35.43 20.18 9.52
CA ILE A 9 35.12 19.75 8.15
C ILE A 9 34.74 18.27 8.13
N PHE A 10 35.48 17.43 8.85
CA PHE A 10 35.20 15.99 8.93
C PHE A 10 33.83 15.72 9.58
N ALA A 11 33.51 16.43 10.66
CA ALA A 11 32.21 16.35 11.32
C ALA A 11 31.05 16.81 10.40
N ALA A 12 31.26 17.89 9.63
CA ALA A 12 30.26 18.40 8.69
C ALA A 12 29.97 17.40 7.55
N VAL A 13 30.99 16.70 7.04
CA VAL A 13 30.82 15.67 6.01
C VAL A 13 30.02 14.48 6.54
N ILE A 14 30.31 14.01 7.76
CA ILE A 14 29.55 12.92 8.39
C ILE A 14 28.08 13.33 8.61
N LEU A 15 27.84 14.56 9.07
CA LEU A 15 26.48 15.09 9.23
C LEU A 15 25.72 15.17 7.91
N ALA A 16 26.39 15.59 6.83
CA ALA A 16 25.79 15.64 5.50
C ALA A 16 25.44 14.24 4.98
N LEU A 17 26.31 13.25 5.19
CA LEU A 17 26.06 11.86 4.80
C LEU A 17 24.92 11.23 5.62
N ALA A 18 24.91 11.45 6.94
CA ALA A 18 23.84 10.97 7.82
C ALA A 18 22.49 11.63 7.48
N GLY A 19 22.49 12.93 7.18
CA GLY A 19 21.30 13.66 6.73
C GLY A 19 20.79 13.15 5.38
N GLY A 20 21.70 12.88 4.42
CA GLY A 20 21.34 12.30 3.12
C GLY A 20 20.71 10.93 3.25
N LEU A 21 21.29 10.03 4.06
CA LEU A 21 20.73 8.71 4.34
C LEU A 21 19.36 8.79 5.03
N TRP A 22 19.17 9.72 5.96
CA TRP A 22 17.89 9.90 6.64
C TRP A 22 16.79 10.35 5.67
N VAL A 23 17.08 11.30 4.78
CA VAL A 23 16.16 11.76 3.73
C VAL A 23 15.79 10.62 2.76
N MET A 24 16.74 9.76 2.41
CA MET A 24 16.46 8.58 1.58
C MET A 24 15.57 7.56 2.30
N HIS A 25 15.79 7.35 3.61
CA HIS A 25 14.95 6.46 4.41
C HIS A 25 13.51 6.95 4.58
N LEU A 26 13.28 8.27 4.56
CA LEU A 26 11.93 8.85 4.58
C LEU A 26 11.13 8.54 3.30
N GLY A 27 11.80 8.30 2.17
CA GLY A 27 11.17 7.98 0.88
C GLY A 27 10.98 6.48 0.60
N ALA A 28 11.64 5.61 1.37
CA ALA A 28 11.54 4.16 1.18
C ALA A 28 10.20 3.65 1.72
N LYS A 29 9.18 3.55 0.84
CA LYS A 29 7.94 2.84 1.16
C LYS A 29 8.25 1.33 1.12
N PRO A 30 8.05 0.56 2.21
CA PRO A 30 8.20 -0.89 2.16
C PRO A 30 7.19 -1.45 1.16
N GLY A 31 7.64 -2.37 0.29
CA GLY A 31 6.78 -3.01 -0.70
C GLY A 31 5.64 -3.74 -0.02
N LYS A 32 4.41 -3.29 -0.27
CA LYS A 32 3.19 -3.91 0.25
C LYS A 32 2.41 -4.48 -0.92
N SER A 33 1.89 -5.69 -0.75
CA SER A 33 1.00 -6.33 -1.72
C SER A 33 -0.35 -6.58 -1.06
N ALA A 34 -1.44 -6.33 -1.80
CA ALA A 34 -2.77 -6.76 -1.41
C ALA A 34 -3.13 -8.06 -2.12
N PHE A 35 -3.61 -9.02 -1.34
CA PHE A 35 -4.20 -10.25 -1.84
C PHE A 35 -5.69 -10.03 -1.97
N VAL A 36 -6.20 -10.12 -3.19
CA VAL A 36 -7.62 -10.09 -3.51
C VAL A 36 -8.08 -11.53 -3.68
N GLU A 37 -8.84 -12.02 -2.73
CA GLU A 37 -9.37 -13.37 -2.72
C GLU A 37 -10.87 -13.35 -3.05
N MET A 38 -11.24 -14.09 -4.10
CA MET A 38 -12.62 -14.25 -4.54
C MET A 38 -13.19 -15.59 -4.04
N ILE A 39 -14.49 -15.58 -3.71
CA ILE A 39 -15.24 -16.80 -3.37
C ILE A 39 -15.20 -17.75 -4.58
N GLY A 40 -14.50 -18.87 -4.41
CA GLY A 40 -14.17 -19.81 -5.50
C GLY A 40 -12.68 -20.19 -5.55
N GLY A 41 -11.85 -19.66 -4.65
CA GLY A 41 -10.43 -20.02 -4.51
C GLY A 41 -9.50 -19.35 -5.52
N LYS A 42 -10.01 -18.39 -6.30
CA LYS A 42 -9.19 -17.55 -7.19
C LYS A 42 -8.61 -16.40 -6.36
N THR A 43 -7.31 -16.40 -6.20
CA THR A 43 -6.56 -15.31 -5.56
C THR A 43 -5.81 -14.53 -6.62
N GLN A 44 -6.03 -13.23 -6.68
CA GLN A 44 -5.25 -12.29 -7.48
C GLN A 44 -4.41 -11.43 -6.54
N THR A 45 -3.14 -11.26 -6.85
CA THR A 45 -2.25 -10.36 -6.10
C THR A 45 -2.17 -9.04 -6.82
N ILE A 46 -2.48 -7.95 -6.11
CA ILE A 46 -2.35 -6.58 -6.59
C ILE A 46 -1.20 -5.93 -5.82
N SER A 47 -0.21 -5.39 -6.54
CA SER A 47 0.84 -4.60 -5.91
C SER A 47 0.27 -3.28 -5.41
N LEU A 48 0.56 -2.91 -4.16
CA LEU A 48 0.16 -1.59 -3.63
C LEU A 48 1.16 -0.49 -3.98
N GLU A 49 2.28 -0.82 -4.62
CA GLU A 49 3.27 0.16 -5.10
C GLU A 49 2.80 0.92 -6.34
N THR A 50 1.95 0.29 -7.14
CA THR A 50 1.42 0.86 -8.38
C THR A 50 0.04 1.43 -8.12
N ASP A 51 -0.06 2.75 -8.09
CA ASP A 51 -1.34 3.43 -8.01
C ASP A 51 -2.15 3.15 -9.28
N GLY A 52 -3.46 2.94 -9.12
CA GLY A 52 -4.33 2.62 -10.23
C GLY A 52 -5.69 2.08 -9.83
N VAL A 53 -6.55 1.93 -10.84
CA VAL A 53 -7.89 1.35 -10.71
C VAL A 53 -7.88 -0.06 -11.29
N TYR A 54 -8.37 -1.01 -10.51
CA TYR A 54 -8.37 -2.43 -10.83
C TYR A 54 -9.80 -2.96 -10.88
N HIS A 55 -10.19 -3.48 -12.04
CA HIS A 55 -11.49 -4.13 -12.21
C HIS A 55 -11.34 -5.63 -11.95
N ILE A 56 -12.09 -6.15 -10.98
CA ILE A 56 -12.05 -7.55 -10.60
C ILE A 56 -13.06 -8.33 -11.42
N GLU A 57 -12.56 -9.05 -12.42
CA GLU A 57 -13.35 -9.93 -13.26
C GLU A 57 -13.40 -11.36 -12.66
N GLY A 58 -14.57 -11.99 -12.72
CA GLY A 58 -14.77 -13.37 -12.25
C GLY A 58 -15.29 -13.52 -10.82
N ALA A 59 -15.58 -12.41 -10.13
CA ALA A 59 -16.40 -12.38 -8.93
C ALA A 59 -17.90 -12.60 -9.26
N LYS A 60 -18.75 -12.81 -8.24
CA LYS A 60 -20.20 -12.96 -8.46
C LYS A 60 -20.84 -11.70 -9.02
N LEU A 61 -20.30 -10.54 -8.67
CA LEU A 61 -20.69 -9.23 -9.15
C LEU A 61 -19.43 -8.44 -9.51
N PRO A 62 -19.49 -7.53 -10.50
CA PRO A 62 -18.37 -6.64 -10.80
C PRO A 62 -18.00 -5.78 -9.59
N VAL A 63 -16.70 -5.67 -9.34
CA VAL A 63 -16.13 -4.84 -8.28
C VAL A 63 -14.91 -4.11 -8.80
N THR A 64 -14.81 -2.85 -8.44
CA THR A 64 -13.70 -1.97 -8.79
C THR A 64 -12.96 -1.56 -7.51
N LEU A 65 -11.66 -1.81 -7.51
CA LEU A 65 -10.73 -1.45 -6.45
C LEU A 65 -9.84 -0.30 -6.91
N GLU A 66 -9.44 0.55 -5.98
CA GLU A 66 -8.46 1.60 -6.22
C GLU A 66 -7.27 1.41 -5.29
N VAL A 67 -6.07 1.51 -5.85
CA VAL A 67 -4.81 1.57 -5.13
C VAL A 67 -4.26 2.98 -5.21
N THR A 68 -3.89 3.53 -4.05
CA THR A 68 -3.22 4.83 -3.97
C THR A 68 -2.29 4.85 -2.77
N ASP A 69 -1.04 5.27 -2.97
CA ASP A 69 -0.05 5.48 -1.92
C ASP A 69 0.15 4.25 -1.00
N GLY A 70 0.11 3.03 -1.54
CA GLY A 70 0.28 1.82 -0.73
C GLY A 70 -0.98 1.37 0.01
N LYS A 71 -2.15 1.90 -0.36
CA LYS A 71 -3.45 1.61 0.25
C LYS A 71 -4.42 1.13 -0.81
N ILE A 72 -5.39 0.31 -0.43
CA ILE A 72 -6.43 -0.20 -1.33
C ILE A 72 -7.81 0.04 -0.76
N ARG A 73 -8.80 0.35 -1.60
CA ARG A 73 -10.21 0.48 -1.21
C ARG A 73 -11.16 0.01 -2.29
N PHE A 74 -12.40 -0.27 -1.92
CA PHE A 74 -13.51 -0.43 -2.86
C PHE A 74 -14.00 0.96 -3.28
N ILE A 75 -14.17 1.19 -4.58
CA ILE A 75 -14.70 2.47 -5.11
C ILE A 75 -16.02 2.32 -5.85
N ASP A 76 -16.29 1.15 -6.43
CA ASP A 76 -17.55 0.85 -7.11
C ASP A 76 -17.78 -0.65 -7.04
N SER A 77 -18.72 -1.05 -6.20
CA SER A 77 -19.16 -2.43 -6.06
C SER A 77 -20.62 -2.48 -6.51
N GLN A 78 -20.95 -3.31 -7.50
CA GLN A 78 -22.33 -3.46 -7.98
C GLN A 78 -23.22 -4.26 -6.98
N CYS A 79 -22.93 -4.17 -5.68
CA CYS A 79 -23.68 -4.79 -4.60
C CYS A 79 -24.73 -3.82 -4.06
N PRO A 80 -25.93 -4.31 -3.67
CA PRO A 80 -27.05 -3.45 -3.29
C PRO A 80 -26.82 -2.64 -2.01
N ASP A 81 -25.85 -3.03 -1.19
CA ASP A 81 -25.59 -2.45 0.13
C ASP A 81 -24.44 -1.41 0.12
N HIS A 82 -23.55 -1.44 -0.88
CA HIS A 82 -22.37 -0.60 -1.02
C HIS A 82 -21.52 -0.44 0.27
N LEU A 83 -21.65 -1.36 1.24
CA LEU A 83 -21.03 -1.22 2.56
C LEU A 83 -19.50 -1.33 2.50
N CYS A 84 -18.99 -2.10 1.55
CA CYS A 84 -17.56 -2.27 1.32
C CYS A 84 -16.86 -0.96 0.90
N GLU A 85 -17.56 -0.07 0.18
CA GLU A 85 -17.03 1.25 -0.20
C GLU A 85 -16.89 2.17 1.01
N GLY A 86 -17.80 2.02 1.99
CA GLY A 86 -17.76 2.74 3.26
C GLY A 86 -16.59 2.35 4.19
N PHE A 87 -15.95 1.20 3.96
CA PHE A 87 -14.79 0.77 4.76
C PHE A 87 -13.56 1.67 4.53
N GLY A 88 -13.44 2.27 3.34
CA GLY A 88 -12.34 3.15 3.00
C GLY A 88 -11.01 2.42 2.79
N TRP A 89 -9.91 3.07 3.19
CA TRP A 89 -8.54 2.63 2.87
C TRP A 89 -8.04 1.51 3.78
N VAL A 90 -7.77 0.35 3.18
CA VAL A 90 -7.06 -0.78 3.78
C VAL A 90 -5.57 -0.64 3.49
N GLN A 91 -4.74 -0.56 4.54
CA GLN A 91 -3.30 -0.27 4.39
C GLN A 91 -2.39 -1.03 5.38
N THR A 92 -2.99 -1.54 6.47
CA THR A 92 -2.27 -2.20 7.55
C THR A 92 -2.22 -3.70 7.29
N GLU A 93 -1.12 -4.36 7.64
CA GLU A 93 -1.03 -5.81 7.56
C GLU A 93 -2.16 -6.47 8.37
N TYR A 94 -2.79 -7.50 7.81
CA TYR A 94 -3.98 -8.20 8.35
C TYR A 94 -5.28 -7.42 8.33
N ASP A 95 -5.26 -6.14 7.92
CA ASP A 95 -6.48 -5.41 7.67
C ASP A 95 -7.18 -5.95 6.42
N SER A 96 -8.51 -5.96 6.46
CA SER A 96 -9.32 -6.58 5.41
C SER A 96 -10.64 -5.89 5.22
N ALA A 97 -11.02 -5.72 3.96
CA ALA A 97 -12.35 -5.28 3.56
C ALA A 97 -13.01 -6.38 2.71
N VAL A 98 -14.31 -6.61 2.92
CA VAL A 98 -15.03 -7.71 2.28
C VAL A 98 -16.35 -7.20 1.71
N CYS A 99 -16.58 -7.48 0.43
CA CYS A 99 -17.88 -7.37 -0.21
C CYS A 99 -18.53 -8.76 -0.22
N VAL A 100 -19.38 -9.04 0.78
CA VAL A 100 -20.04 -10.34 0.93
C VAL A 100 -20.95 -10.67 -0.27
N PRO A 101 -21.79 -9.74 -0.79
CA PRO A 101 -22.66 -10.04 -1.94
C PRO A 101 -21.87 -10.36 -3.22
N ALA A 102 -20.78 -9.62 -3.49
CA ALA A 102 -19.91 -9.88 -4.64
C ALA A 102 -18.98 -11.09 -4.43
N GLY A 103 -18.81 -11.50 -3.18
CA GLY A 103 -17.90 -12.58 -2.80
C GLY A 103 -16.43 -12.24 -3.01
N VAL A 104 -16.04 -11.00 -2.69
CA VAL A 104 -14.66 -10.53 -2.83
C VAL A 104 -14.15 -10.05 -1.49
N SER A 105 -12.95 -10.50 -1.12
CA SER A 105 -12.24 -10.05 0.06
C SER A 105 -10.87 -9.53 -0.33
N VAL A 106 -10.48 -8.41 0.26
CA VAL A 106 -9.18 -7.78 0.07
C VAL A 106 -8.45 -7.87 1.40
N ARG A 107 -7.21 -8.37 1.40
CA ARG A 107 -6.35 -8.45 2.57
C ARG A 107 -4.96 -7.92 2.24
N VAL A 108 -4.45 -7.02 3.07
CA VAL A 108 -3.08 -6.52 2.91
C VAL A 108 -2.10 -7.42 3.65
N LYS A 109 -1.00 -7.79 3.00
CA LYS A 109 0.15 -8.44 3.65
C LYS A 109 1.42 -7.69 3.30
N ALA A 110 2.26 -7.45 4.30
CA ALA A 110 3.65 -7.08 4.07
C ALA A 110 4.38 -8.33 3.56
N GLN A 111 5.09 -8.22 2.44
CA GLN A 111 5.96 -9.28 1.91
C GLN A 111 7.40 -9.05 2.35
#